data_AF-A0A7S4UBU7-F1
#
_entry.id   AF-A0A7S4UBU7-F1
#
_cell.length_a   1.000
_cell.length_b   1.000
_cell.length_c   1.000
_cell.angle_alpha   90.00
_cell.angle_beta   90.00
_cell.angle_gamma   90.00
#
_symmetry.space_group_name_H-M   'P 1'
#
loop_
_entity.id
_entity.type
_entity.pdbx_description
1 polymer ?
#
loop_
_entity_poly.entity_id
_entity_poly.type
_entity_poly.pdbx_seq_one_letter_code
_entity_poly.pdbx_strand_id
1 'polypeptide(L)'
;MCRGLEEQQPLLQRHGRVRGGICEGANASSVGVWQPIPEGPNLSGWMGDLLLDSLPLGCVSMPGTHNSASFAMSTRRLPSLVVAGGRCQSWDLGTQLRRGVRFLDLRVRPSGALCHGPVDCGVTLQDSLEVCSAFLKKHPREIILARVKDEACSSASALGVRALMRSMARKHPVYLEDRLPLVGQVRGRIVVLSEWTQGGQSSASGLRWGDESMCIQDEYWHFSRREKWRVVEQELLRSEASPGSLTVHFTSATHLPRKVPLGFAGFVNCRLAAHLRASPRPQFVGVIAMDFPSASLCELIVRRNQLALDPCRTVHGLAAIGADGRDELVTLQCELMVAAGRADAAALVHCDAEEHQGRVRQLARHLVRLAVGRVVAELCEPAVDEGLLPGLVVPAAAAAAPGAATTSRAPCGAQQRPAARRGLVQRLGSSFFCRCARA
;
A
#
# COMPACT_ATOMS: atom_id res chain seq x y z
N MET A 1 52.12 -15.21 56.76
CA MET A 1 50.68 -14.90 56.62
C MET A 1 50.05 -16.10 55.93
N CYS A 2 49.71 -17.13 56.71
CA CYS A 2 48.34 -17.55 57.03
C CYS A 2 47.57 -18.05 55.79
N ARG A 3 47.60 -19.37 55.52
CA ARG A 3 46.58 -20.41 55.89
C ARG A 3 45.34 -20.31 54.99
N GLY A 4 44.73 -21.34 54.40
CA GLY A 4 44.74 -22.82 54.44
C GLY A 4 43.45 -23.20 53.68
N LEU A 5 43.51 -24.00 52.62
CA LEU A 5 43.17 -25.44 52.55
C LEU A 5 41.82 -25.88 53.15
N GLU A 6 41.21 -26.81 52.39
CA GLU A 6 40.12 -27.75 52.74
C GLU A 6 38.68 -27.21 52.76
N GLU A 7 37.63 -27.93 52.37
CA GLU A 7 37.36 -29.12 51.54
C GLU A 7 35.82 -29.34 51.68
N GLN A 8 35.29 -30.40 51.04
CA GLN A 8 34.02 -31.11 51.37
C GLN A 8 32.72 -30.69 50.66
N GLN A 9 32.32 -31.55 49.70
CA GLN A 9 30.93 -31.94 49.43
C GLN A 9 30.38 -32.80 50.58
N PRO A 10 29.04 -32.91 50.76
CA PRO A 10 28.35 -34.17 50.40
C PRO A 10 26.87 -33.98 49.94
N LEU A 11 26.39 -34.74 48.93
CA LEU A 11 25.51 -35.93 48.96
C LEU A 11 23.98 -35.76 49.20
N LEU A 12 23.24 -36.30 48.22
CA LEU A 12 22.10 -37.24 48.28
C LEU A 12 20.68 -36.80 48.73
N GLN A 13 19.76 -37.04 47.76
CA GLN A 13 18.54 -37.86 47.85
C GLN A 13 17.15 -37.25 48.16
N ARG A 14 16.26 -37.49 47.16
CA ARG A 14 14.97 -38.23 47.20
C ARG A 14 13.67 -37.46 46.98
N HIS A 15 13.02 -37.89 45.89
CA HIS A 15 11.59 -38.10 45.61
C HIS A 15 10.50 -37.37 46.39
N GLY A 16 9.53 -36.81 45.65
CA GLY A 16 8.16 -36.71 46.16
C GLY A 16 7.17 -35.84 45.39
N ARG A 17 6.45 -36.46 44.45
CA ARG A 17 5.00 -36.33 44.25
C ARG A 17 4.40 -35.07 43.58
N VAL A 18 3.85 -35.33 42.40
CA VAL A 18 2.78 -34.57 41.72
C VAL A 18 1.52 -34.48 42.59
N ARG A 19 0.93 -33.28 42.71
CA ARG A 19 -0.51 -33.06 42.84
C ARG A 19 -0.87 -31.68 42.27
N GLY A 20 -1.87 -31.66 41.39
CA GLY A 20 -2.38 -30.47 40.73
C GLY A 20 -3.16 -29.54 41.65
N GLY A 21 -3.36 -28.31 41.18
CA GLY A 21 -4.19 -27.32 41.84
C GLY A 21 -4.13 -25.95 41.16
N ILE A 22 -5.10 -25.72 40.26
CA ILE A 22 -5.88 -24.49 40.10
C ILE A 22 -5.13 -23.20 39.73
N CYS A 23 -5.42 -22.74 38.51
CA CYS A 23 -5.07 -21.42 37.99
C CYS A 23 -5.85 -20.33 38.73
N GLU A 24 -5.17 -19.47 39.49
CA GLU A 24 -5.69 -18.17 39.90
C GLU A 24 -4.52 -17.23 40.22
N GLY A 25 -4.51 -16.04 39.59
CA GLY A 25 -3.64 -14.93 39.99
C GLY A 25 -2.51 -14.55 39.02
N ALA A 26 -2.84 -14.03 37.84
CA ALA A 26 -1.90 -13.16 37.10
C ALA A 26 -2.30 -11.70 37.35
N ASN A 27 -1.67 -11.13 38.37
CA ASN A 27 -1.76 -9.72 38.71
C ASN A 27 -0.96 -8.89 37.69
N ALA A 28 -1.52 -7.75 37.30
CA ALA A 28 -0.97 -6.82 36.33
C ALA A 28 0.36 -6.20 36.79
N SER A 29 1.36 -6.19 35.92
CA SER A 29 2.33 -5.09 35.68
C SER A 29 3.58 -5.61 34.97
N SER A 30 3.53 -5.67 33.65
CA SER A 30 4.75 -5.49 32.84
C SER A 30 4.48 -4.31 31.92
N VAL A 31 5.19 -3.21 32.20
CA VAL A 31 5.30 -2.06 31.32
C VAL A 31 5.87 -2.60 30.02
N GLY A 32 5.02 -2.68 28.99
CA GLY A 32 5.40 -3.16 27.68
C GLY A 32 6.55 -2.33 27.14
N VAL A 33 7.73 -2.93 27.08
CA VAL A 33 8.83 -2.45 26.25
C VAL A 33 8.27 -2.37 24.83
N TRP A 34 8.15 -1.14 24.32
CA TRP A 34 7.70 -0.88 22.96
C TRP A 34 8.72 -1.50 22.01
N GLN A 35 8.43 -2.70 21.50
CA GLN A 35 9.24 -3.26 20.43
C GLN A 35 8.94 -2.46 19.16
N PRO A 36 9.96 -1.93 18.46
CA PRO A 36 9.73 -1.30 17.17
C PRO A 36 9.01 -2.31 16.26
N ILE A 37 7.95 -1.84 15.59
CA ILE A 37 7.28 -2.61 14.55
C ILE A 37 8.37 -3.10 13.58
N PRO A 38 8.43 -4.40 13.24
CA PRO A 38 9.43 -4.92 12.32
C PRO A 38 9.51 -4.03 11.08
N GLU A 39 10.71 -3.64 10.65
CA GLU A 39 10.85 -2.93 9.39
C GLU A 39 10.20 -3.79 8.30
N GLY A 40 9.09 -3.33 7.71
CA GLY A 40 8.36 -4.09 6.70
C GLY A 40 9.23 -4.50 5.49
N PRO A 41 8.69 -5.24 4.51
CA PRO A 41 9.48 -5.72 3.37
C PRO A 41 10.16 -4.57 2.61
N ASN A 42 11.41 -4.79 2.20
CA ASN A 42 12.13 -3.92 1.28
C ASN A 42 11.83 -4.36 -0.15
N LEU A 43 11.08 -3.54 -0.88
CA LEU A 43 10.61 -3.80 -2.23
C LEU A 43 11.34 -2.89 -3.24
N SER A 44 12.61 -2.55 -2.99
CA SER A 44 13.34 -1.63 -3.85
C SER A 44 13.68 -2.20 -5.24
N GLY A 45 13.72 -3.53 -5.41
CA GLY A 45 14.11 -4.19 -6.67
C GLY A 45 13.02 -5.03 -7.35
N TRP A 46 11.76 -4.90 -6.91
CA TRP A 46 10.74 -5.89 -7.27
C TRP A 46 10.45 -5.96 -8.78
N MET A 47 10.55 -4.84 -9.52
CA MET A 47 10.30 -4.88 -10.97
C MET A 47 11.42 -5.61 -11.69
N GLY A 48 12.67 -5.43 -11.26
CA GLY A 48 13.84 -6.11 -11.79
C GLY A 48 13.88 -7.60 -11.50
N ASP A 49 13.32 -8.00 -10.36
CA ASP A 49 13.24 -9.39 -9.94
C ASP A 49 12.07 -10.12 -10.60
N LEU A 50 10.91 -9.46 -10.71
CA LEU A 50 9.65 -10.09 -11.09
C LEU A 50 9.32 -10.02 -12.58
N LEU A 51 9.64 -8.92 -13.26
CA LEU A 51 9.08 -8.59 -14.58
C LEU A 51 10.04 -8.92 -15.73
N LEU A 52 9.48 -9.47 -16.81
CA LEU A 52 10.16 -9.66 -18.09
C LEU A 52 10.23 -8.35 -18.88
N ASP A 53 11.30 -8.17 -19.65
CA ASP A 53 11.48 -6.96 -20.47
C ASP A 53 10.48 -6.86 -21.64
N SER A 54 9.91 -7.98 -22.09
CA SER A 54 8.87 -8.03 -23.12
C SER A 54 7.47 -7.72 -22.59
N LEU A 55 7.27 -7.61 -21.27
CA LEU A 55 5.97 -7.33 -20.68
C LEU A 55 5.54 -5.89 -21.00
N PRO A 56 4.32 -5.65 -21.53
CA PRO A 56 3.79 -4.29 -21.68
C PRO A 56 3.60 -3.62 -20.32
N LEU A 57 3.93 -2.34 -20.20
CA LEU A 57 3.82 -1.64 -18.92
C LEU A 57 2.38 -1.54 -18.42
N GLY A 58 1.40 -1.49 -19.34
CA GLY A 58 -0.04 -1.53 -19.02
C GLY A 58 -0.53 -2.84 -18.40
N CYS A 59 0.26 -3.92 -18.50
CA CYS A 59 -0.06 -5.22 -17.90
C CYS A 59 0.52 -5.39 -16.49
N VAL A 60 1.18 -4.37 -15.93
CA VAL A 60 1.84 -4.45 -14.61
C VAL A 60 0.92 -3.90 -13.53
N SER A 61 0.74 -4.65 -12.45
CA SER A 61 0.06 -4.17 -11.24
C SER A 61 1.06 -3.43 -10.35
N MET A 62 0.76 -2.20 -9.95
CA MET A 62 1.72 -1.37 -9.21
C MET A 62 1.07 -0.70 -7.99
N PRO A 63 1.74 -0.71 -6.82
CA PRO A 63 1.35 0.20 -5.76
C PRO A 63 1.74 1.63 -6.15
N GLY A 64 0.82 2.56 -5.90
CA GLY A 64 0.94 3.99 -6.17
C GLY A 64 0.55 4.82 -4.95
N THR A 65 0.97 6.09 -4.94
CA THR A 65 0.56 7.05 -3.91
C THR A 65 -0.17 8.23 -4.54
N HIS A 66 -1.34 8.57 -3.99
CA HIS A 66 -2.07 9.78 -4.32
C HIS A 66 -1.42 10.98 -3.64
N ASN A 67 -1.29 12.10 -4.36
CA ASN A 67 -0.69 13.34 -3.85
C ASN A 67 0.63 13.08 -3.09
N SER A 68 1.57 12.42 -3.76
CA SER A 68 2.73 11.74 -3.16
C SER A 68 3.62 12.66 -2.32
N ALA A 69 3.71 13.94 -2.70
CA ALA A 69 4.54 14.95 -2.04
C ALA A 69 3.94 15.55 -0.76
N SER A 70 2.68 15.25 -0.46
CA SER A 70 1.99 15.79 0.72
C SER A 70 2.59 15.37 2.06
N PHE A 71 3.49 14.37 2.08
CA PHE A 71 4.25 14.01 3.29
C PHE A 71 5.02 15.19 3.89
N ALA A 72 5.42 16.16 3.07
CA ALA A 72 6.18 17.33 3.50
C ALA A 72 5.30 18.40 4.19
N MET A 73 3.97 18.26 4.11
CA MET A 73 3.04 19.12 4.84
C MET A 73 3.18 18.89 6.35
N SER A 74 3.46 19.95 7.10
CA SER A 74 3.78 19.88 8.52
C SER A 74 3.06 20.97 9.31
N THR A 75 2.66 20.63 10.54
CA THR A 75 2.06 21.56 11.51
C THR A 75 3.02 22.66 11.96
N ARG A 76 4.32 22.52 11.68
CA ARG A 76 5.31 23.59 11.87
C ARG A 76 5.12 24.77 10.92
N ARG A 77 4.53 24.54 9.74
CA ARG A 77 4.37 25.55 8.67
C ARG A 77 2.91 25.86 8.37
N LEU A 78 1.99 24.94 8.68
CA LEU A 78 0.59 25.02 8.30
C LEU A 78 -0.32 24.75 9.50
N PRO A 79 -1.53 25.35 9.55
CA PRO A 79 -2.50 25.01 10.60
C PRO A 79 -2.85 23.52 10.60
N SER A 80 -3.05 22.94 11.80
CA SER A 80 -3.31 21.51 11.96
C SER A 80 -4.50 20.99 11.15
N LEU A 81 -5.56 21.80 10.99
CA LEU A 81 -6.73 21.45 10.16
C LEU A 81 -6.38 21.36 8.67
N VAL A 82 -5.48 22.22 8.18
CA VAL A 82 -5.01 22.17 6.79
C VAL A 82 -4.16 20.94 6.54
N VAL A 83 -3.27 20.61 7.50
CA VAL A 83 -2.47 19.38 7.44
C VAL A 83 -3.38 18.15 7.48
N ALA A 84 -4.33 18.08 8.41
CA ALA A 84 -5.27 16.97 8.50
C ALA A 84 -6.12 16.81 7.23
N GLY A 85 -6.56 17.91 6.63
CA GLY A 85 -7.40 17.88 5.43
C GLY A 85 -6.66 17.64 4.11
N GLY A 86 -5.36 17.96 4.04
CA GLY A 86 -4.59 17.91 2.79
C GLY A 86 -3.43 16.91 2.75
N ARG A 87 -2.97 16.41 3.90
CA ARG A 87 -1.91 15.40 3.96
C ARG A 87 -2.46 14.03 3.58
N CYS A 88 -1.80 13.40 2.63
CA CYS A 88 -2.18 12.09 2.08
C CYS A 88 -1.12 11.00 2.33
N GLN A 89 0.10 11.40 2.71
CA GLN A 89 1.23 10.48 2.88
C GLN A 89 1.96 10.71 4.20
N SER A 90 2.41 9.62 4.83
CA SER A 90 3.28 9.62 6.02
C SER A 90 4.75 9.51 5.61
N TRP A 91 5.04 8.66 4.62
CA TRP A 91 6.37 8.40 4.08
C TRP A 91 6.90 9.49 3.14
N ASP A 92 8.18 9.82 3.28
CA ASP A 92 8.90 10.56 2.23
C ASP A 92 9.00 9.75 0.93
N LEU A 93 9.31 10.43 -0.19
CA LEU A 93 9.38 9.77 -1.50
C LEU A 93 10.39 8.62 -1.53
N GLY A 94 11.55 8.77 -0.88
CA GLY A 94 12.55 7.70 -0.83
C GLY A 94 12.01 6.45 -0.14
N THR A 95 11.25 6.62 0.94
CA THR A 95 10.59 5.54 1.68
C THR A 95 9.46 4.93 0.85
N GLN A 96 8.62 5.74 0.19
CA GLN A 96 7.59 5.24 -0.74
C GLN A 96 8.22 4.30 -1.78
N LEU A 97 9.32 4.71 -2.43
CA LEU A 97 10.03 3.90 -3.42
C LEU A 97 10.62 2.61 -2.81
N ARG A 98 11.25 2.68 -1.63
CA ARG A 98 11.76 1.48 -0.92
C ARG A 98 10.66 0.51 -0.51
N ARG A 99 9.46 1.02 -0.24
CA ARG A 99 8.25 0.24 0.07
C ARG A 99 7.50 -0.24 -1.17
N GLY A 100 8.11 -0.11 -2.36
CA GLY A 100 7.63 -0.73 -3.59
C GLY A 100 6.75 0.18 -4.46
N VAL A 101 6.41 1.39 -4.01
CA VAL A 101 5.62 2.37 -4.79
C VAL A 101 6.34 2.67 -6.11
N ARG A 102 5.62 2.56 -7.23
CA ARG A 102 6.14 2.87 -8.57
C ARG A 102 5.25 3.84 -9.35
N PHE A 103 4.15 4.31 -8.77
CA PHE A 103 3.35 5.41 -9.29
C PHE A 103 3.31 6.56 -8.29
N LEU A 104 3.69 7.75 -8.75
CA LEU A 104 3.69 8.98 -7.96
C LEU A 104 2.75 10.01 -8.60
N ASP A 105 1.81 10.54 -7.83
CA ASP A 105 0.95 11.68 -8.20
C ASP A 105 1.58 12.98 -7.71
N LEU A 106 2.22 13.72 -8.63
CA LEU A 106 2.94 14.96 -8.40
C LEU A 106 2.17 16.15 -9.00
N ARG A 107 1.64 17.00 -8.14
CA ARG A 107 0.84 18.18 -8.53
C ARG A 107 1.68 19.43 -8.39
N VAL A 108 1.90 20.14 -9.48
CA VAL A 108 2.95 21.14 -9.61
C VAL A 108 2.40 22.47 -10.11
N ARG A 109 2.99 23.58 -9.65
CA ARG A 109 2.82 24.91 -10.23
C ARG A 109 3.96 25.26 -11.17
N PRO A 110 3.82 26.27 -12.05
CA PRO A 110 4.90 26.70 -12.95
C PRO A 110 6.23 27.04 -12.25
N SER A 111 6.18 27.47 -10.98
CA SER A 111 7.37 27.73 -10.15
C SER A 111 8.17 26.46 -9.81
N GLY A 112 7.61 25.27 -10.04
CA GLY A 112 8.15 23.98 -9.63
C GLY A 112 7.74 23.55 -8.23
N ALA A 113 7.02 24.37 -7.46
CA ALA A 113 6.48 23.99 -6.16
C ALA A 113 5.43 22.88 -6.31
N LEU A 114 5.51 21.85 -5.48
CA LEU A 114 4.47 20.81 -5.37
C LEU A 114 3.40 21.23 -4.39
N CYS A 115 2.13 20.98 -4.74
CA CYS A 115 1.00 21.61 -4.06
C CYS A 115 -0.19 20.65 -3.93
N HIS A 116 -1.05 20.90 -2.95
CA HIS A 116 -2.36 20.28 -2.83
C HIS A 116 -3.43 21.37 -2.78
N GLY A 117 -4.07 21.63 -3.93
CA GLY A 117 -4.90 22.79 -4.15
C GLY A 117 -4.12 24.08 -3.86
N PRO A 118 -4.62 24.99 -3.02
CA PRO A 118 -3.92 26.24 -2.70
C PRO A 118 -2.65 26.04 -1.85
N VAL A 119 -2.47 24.87 -1.23
CA VAL A 119 -1.45 24.65 -0.21
C VAL A 119 -0.14 24.18 -0.84
N ASP A 120 0.97 24.83 -0.50
CA ASP A 120 2.32 24.38 -0.85
C ASP A 120 2.74 23.22 0.07
N CYS A 121 3.23 22.11 -0.50
CA CYS A 121 3.69 20.96 0.27
C CYS A 121 5.07 21.20 0.90
N GLY A 122 5.83 22.19 0.44
CA GLY A 122 7.16 22.55 0.93
C GLY A 122 8.30 21.75 0.30
N VAL A 123 8.08 21.19 -0.89
CA VAL A 123 9.04 20.48 -1.75
C VAL A 123 8.78 20.82 -3.21
N THR A 124 9.80 20.68 -4.07
CA THR A 124 9.68 20.98 -5.50
C THR A 124 9.66 19.72 -6.37
N LEU A 125 9.26 19.89 -7.63
CA LEU A 125 9.37 18.86 -8.66
C LEU A 125 10.83 18.45 -8.88
N GLN A 126 11.76 19.39 -8.84
CA GLN A 126 13.18 19.09 -8.97
C GLN A 126 13.66 18.18 -7.84
N ASP A 127 13.40 18.53 -6.57
CA ASP A 127 13.76 17.69 -5.41
C ASP A 127 13.21 16.27 -5.55
N SER A 128 11.96 16.17 -6.02
CA SER A 128 11.27 14.88 -6.19
C SER A 128 11.90 14.03 -7.30
N LEU A 129 12.24 14.63 -8.44
CA LEU A 129 12.90 13.94 -9.55
C LEU A 129 14.37 13.60 -9.22
N GLU A 130 15.05 14.37 -8.38
CA GLU A 130 16.37 14.04 -7.84
C GLU A 130 16.31 12.77 -6.98
N VAL A 131 15.34 12.66 -6.07
CA VAL A 131 15.10 11.43 -5.28
C VAL A 131 14.82 10.23 -6.19
N CYS A 132 13.94 10.39 -7.19
CA CYS A 132 13.63 9.34 -8.16
C CYS A 132 14.85 8.92 -8.98
N SER A 133 15.65 9.89 -9.45
CA SER A 133 16.87 9.62 -10.24
C SER A 133 17.92 8.89 -9.40
N ALA A 134 18.12 9.29 -8.15
CA ALA A 134 19.02 8.62 -7.23
C ALA A 134 18.58 7.19 -6.93
N PHE A 135 17.27 6.96 -6.78
CA PHE A 135 16.71 5.62 -6.62
C PHE A 135 16.95 4.75 -7.85
N LEU A 136 16.62 5.23 -9.05
CA LEU A 136 16.81 4.51 -10.31
C LEU A 136 18.30 4.23 -10.61
N LYS A 137 19.21 5.11 -10.18
CA LYS A 137 20.66 4.86 -10.27
C LYS A 137 21.10 3.66 -9.41
N LYS A 138 20.49 3.49 -8.22
CA LYS A 138 20.75 2.34 -7.34
C LYS A 138 20.01 1.08 -7.77
N HIS A 139 18.87 1.23 -8.43
CA HIS A 139 18.00 0.15 -8.89
C HIS A 139 17.66 0.32 -10.38
N PRO A 140 18.64 0.06 -11.29
CA PRO A 140 18.52 0.40 -12.71
C PRO A 140 17.47 -0.40 -13.46
N ARG A 141 16.93 -1.46 -12.85
CA ARG A 141 15.83 -2.26 -13.41
C ARG A 141 14.44 -1.78 -12.97
N GLU A 142 14.34 -0.78 -12.11
CA GLU A 142 13.05 -0.23 -11.71
C GLU A 142 12.57 0.84 -12.70
N ILE A 143 11.27 1.14 -12.66
CA ILE A 143 10.61 2.13 -13.51
C ILE A 143 9.66 2.93 -12.64
N ILE A 144 9.69 4.26 -12.73
CA ILE A 144 8.77 5.11 -11.97
C ILE A 144 7.77 5.75 -12.93
N LEU A 145 6.48 5.52 -12.71
CA LEU A 145 5.40 6.33 -13.29
C LEU A 145 5.23 7.60 -12.46
N ALA A 146 5.30 8.76 -13.10
CA ALA A 146 5.04 10.05 -12.47
C ALA A 146 3.90 10.76 -13.19
N ARG A 147 2.72 10.81 -12.57
CA ARG A 147 1.66 11.74 -12.98
C ARG A 147 2.10 13.14 -12.59
N VAL A 148 2.26 14.02 -13.57
CA VAL A 148 2.62 15.43 -13.37
C VAL A 148 1.43 16.28 -13.80
N LYS A 149 0.77 16.88 -12.81
CA LYS A 149 -0.43 17.69 -13.00
C LYS A 149 -0.16 19.17 -12.78
N ASP A 150 -0.62 20.03 -13.69
CA ASP A 150 -0.65 21.48 -13.44
C ASP A 150 -1.76 21.82 -12.44
N GLU A 151 -1.38 22.19 -11.22
CA GLU A 151 -2.32 22.48 -10.13
C GLU A 151 -2.99 23.86 -10.27
N ALA A 152 -2.47 24.75 -11.12
CA ALA A 152 -3.07 26.06 -11.36
C ALA A 152 -4.14 26.04 -12.48
N CYS A 153 -4.17 25.00 -13.30
CA CYS A 153 -5.22 24.72 -14.30
C CYS A 153 -5.56 25.89 -15.26
N SER A 154 -4.56 26.67 -15.69
CA SER A 154 -4.73 27.76 -16.66
C SER A 154 -3.85 27.53 -17.90
N SER A 155 -4.20 28.14 -19.04
CA SER A 155 -3.36 28.04 -20.24
C SER A 155 -1.94 28.58 -20.04
N ALA A 156 -1.80 29.64 -19.24
CA ALA A 156 -0.49 30.21 -18.92
C ALA A 156 0.33 29.27 -18.02
N SER A 157 -0.30 28.67 -17.00
CA SER A 157 0.39 27.73 -16.13
C SER A 157 0.77 26.43 -16.85
N ALA A 158 -0.10 25.94 -17.74
CA ALA A 158 0.19 24.80 -18.61
C ALA A 158 1.47 25.00 -19.43
N LEU A 159 1.65 26.20 -20.02
CA LEU A 159 2.87 26.56 -20.75
C LEU A 159 4.10 26.56 -19.84
N GLY A 160 3.95 27.10 -18.62
CA GLY A 160 5.00 27.11 -17.61
C GLY A 160 5.43 25.71 -17.16
N VAL A 161 4.47 24.83 -16.84
CA VAL A 161 4.73 23.43 -16.47
C VAL A 161 5.36 22.66 -17.63
N ARG A 162 4.91 22.89 -18.88
CA ARG A 162 5.54 22.30 -20.06
C ARG A 162 7.01 22.73 -20.20
N ALA A 163 7.31 24.02 -20.01
CA ALA A 163 8.68 24.52 -20.07
C ALA A 163 9.54 23.94 -18.94
N LEU A 164 8.98 23.84 -17.73
CA LEU A 164 9.61 23.21 -16.57
C LEU A 164 9.95 21.75 -16.86
N MET A 165 9.01 20.95 -17.38
CA MET A 165 9.24 19.54 -17.71
C MET A 165 10.31 19.35 -18.76
N ARG A 166 10.38 20.19 -19.80
CA ARG A 166 11.50 20.17 -20.76
C ARG A 166 12.85 20.46 -20.09
N SER A 167 12.87 21.31 -19.08
CA SER A 167 14.07 21.58 -18.29
C SER A 167 14.48 20.37 -17.46
N MET A 168 13.52 19.73 -16.79
CA MET A 168 13.74 18.51 -16.01
C MET A 168 14.24 17.36 -16.89
N ALA A 169 13.75 17.25 -18.12
CA ALA A 169 14.14 16.20 -19.05
C ALA A 169 15.62 16.22 -19.46
N ARG A 170 16.27 17.39 -19.38
CA ARG A 170 17.72 17.52 -19.64
C ARG A 170 18.57 17.03 -18.46
N LYS A 171 17.98 16.94 -17.26
CA LYS A 171 18.69 16.63 -16.00
C LYS A 171 18.38 15.24 -15.46
N HIS A 172 17.22 14.69 -15.80
CA HIS A 172 16.68 13.45 -15.23
C HIS A 172 16.35 12.43 -16.34
N PRO A 173 16.39 11.12 -16.03
CA PRO A 173 16.14 10.05 -17.00
C PRO A 173 14.64 9.90 -17.28
N VAL A 174 13.99 10.95 -17.77
CA VAL A 174 12.56 10.93 -18.08
C VAL A 174 12.30 10.27 -19.43
N TYR A 175 11.12 9.67 -19.55
CA TYR A 175 10.54 9.19 -20.80
C TYR A 175 9.31 10.05 -21.09
N LEU A 176 9.37 10.77 -22.21
CA LEU A 176 8.37 11.77 -22.65
C LEU A 176 7.73 11.40 -23.99
N GLU A 177 7.82 10.13 -24.40
CA GLU A 177 7.06 9.65 -25.57
C GLU A 177 5.59 9.48 -25.20
N ASP A 178 4.72 9.55 -26.21
CA ASP A 178 3.27 9.49 -26.13
C ASP A 178 2.71 8.06 -26.32
N ARG A 179 3.58 7.05 -26.23
CA ARG A 179 3.23 5.63 -26.35
C ARG A 179 3.58 4.84 -25.11
N LEU A 180 2.71 3.90 -24.75
CA LEU A 180 2.92 3.02 -23.60
C LEU A 180 4.05 2.04 -23.93
N PRO A 181 5.15 2.02 -23.16
CA PRO A 181 6.33 1.24 -23.49
C PRO A 181 6.21 -0.22 -23.01
N LEU A 182 7.08 -1.08 -23.55
CA LEU A 182 7.44 -2.33 -22.87
C LEU A 182 8.35 -2.03 -21.68
N VAL A 183 8.31 -2.89 -20.67
CA VAL A 183 9.14 -2.78 -19.46
C VAL A 183 10.63 -2.60 -19.80
N GLY A 184 11.16 -3.40 -20.73
CA GLY A 184 12.58 -3.34 -21.13
C GLY A 184 13.01 -2.01 -21.75
N GLN A 185 12.08 -1.28 -22.38
CA GLN A 185 12.38 -0.02 -23.07
C GLN A 185 12.60 1.16 -22.11
N VAL A 186 12.08 1.04 -20.87
CA VAL A 186 12.07 2.14 -19.91
C VAL A 186 12.68 1.78 -18.55
N ARG A 187 13.44 0.68 -18.46
CA ARG A 187 14.26 0.36 -17.29
C ARG A 187 15.14 1.56 -16.91
N GLY A 188 15.15 1.94 -15.63
CA GLY A 188 15.93 3.07 -15.14
C GLY A 188 15.38 4.44 -15.54
N ARG A 189 14.12 4.51 -16.04
CA ARG A 189 13.47 5.75 -16.47
C ARG A 189 12.29 6.15 -15.59
N ILE A 190 11.97 7.44 -15.67
CA ILE A 190 10.75 8.04 -15.11
C ILE A 190 9.77 8.26 -16.27
N VAL A 191 8.73 7.44 -16.38
CA VAL A 191 7.68 7.57 -17.39
C VAL A 191 6.68 8.63 -16.94
N VAL A 192 6.56 9.70 -17.70
CA VAL A 192 5.72 10.85 -17.34
C VAL A 192 4.32 10.68 -17.90
N LEU A 193 3.33 10.82 -17.01
CA LEU A 193 1.92 10.94 -17.35
C LEU A 193 1.52 12.42 -17.22
N SER A 194 1.20 13.04 -18.34
CA SER A 194 1.13 14.48 -18.53
C SER A 194 -0.29 14.99 -18.33
N GLU A 195 -0.52 15.82 -17.31
CA GLU A 195 -1.80 16.46 -17.02
C GLU A 195 -1.64 17.98 -16.87
N TRP A 196 -1.02 18.60 -17.87
CA TRP A 196 -0.97 20.08 -18.01
C TRP A 196 -1.63 20.57 -19.29
N THR A 197 -1.98 19.69 -20.24
CA THR A 197 -2.57 20.09 -21.52
C THR A 197 -4.09 20.25 -21.41
N GLN A 198 -4.59 21.48 -21.44
CA GLN A 198 -6.01 21.78 -21.65
C GLN A 198 -6.30 21.89 -23.15
N GLY A 199 -7.42 21.30 -23.61
CA GLY A 199 -8.01 21.58 -24.94
C GLY A 199 -7.28 21.04 -26.17
N GLY A 200 -7.01 19.74 -26.26
CA GLY A 200 -6.67 19.07 -27.53
C GLY A 200 -5.33 19.47 -28.18
N GLN A 201 -4.48 20.24 -27.51
CA GLN A 201 -3.15 20.61 -28.03
C GLN A 201 -2.24 19.37 -28.08
N SER A 202 -1.96 18.91 -29.31
CA SER A 202 -1.25 17.68 -29.68
C SER A 202 0.27 17.75 -29.55
N SER A 203 0.79 18.27 -28.44
CA SER A 203 2.23 18.23 -28.15
C SER A 203 2.48 17.85 -26.70
N ALA A 204 1.85 16.76 -26.26
CA ALA A 204 2.11 16.18 -24.95
C ALA A 204 3.56 15.67 -24.90
N SER A 205 4.32 16.12 -23.90
CA SER A 205 5.64 15.56 -23.61
C SER A 205 5.45 14.45 -22.58
N GLY A 206 5.08 13.26 -23.05
CA GLY A 206 4.71 12.10 -22.25
C GLY A 206 3.32 11.57 -22.57
N LEU A 207 2.94 10.47 -21.93
CA LEU A 207 1.60 9.88 -22.05
C LEU A 207 0.57 10.85 -21.52
N ARG A 208 -0.47 11.18 -22.30
CA ARG A 208 -1.46 12.16 -21.86
C ARG A 208 -2.39 11.53 -20.83
N TRP A 209 -2.50 12.14 -19.66
CA TRP A 209 -3.38 11.65 -18.60
C TRP A 209 -4.84 11.69 -19.05
N GLY A 210 -5.52 10.54 -18.98
CA GLY A 210 -6.94 10.39 -19.30
C GLY A 210 -7.27 10.45 -20.79
N ASP A 211 -6.32 10.16 -21.68
CA ASP A 211 -6.64 9.84 -23.08
C ASP A 211 -7.10 8.38 -23.26
N GLU A 212 -7.25 7.95 -24.51
CA GLU A 212 -7.73 6.60 -24.87
C GLU A 212 -6.81 5.47 -24.38
N SER A 213 -5.56 5.77 -24.02
CA SER A 213 -4.60 4.82 -23.47
C SER A 213 -4.71 4.65 -21.95
N MET A 214 -5.73 5.23 -21.29
CA MET A 214 -5.89 5.13 -19.84
C MET A 214 -7.33 4.85 -19.39
N CYS A 215 -7.47 3.94 -18.44
CA CYS A 215 -8.72 3.67 -17.72
C CYS A 215 -8.56 4.14 -16.28
N ILE A 216 -9.30 5.18 -15.86
CA ILE A 216 -9.07 5.85 -14.58
C ILE A 216 -10.34 5.86 -13.71
N GLN A 217 -10.24 5.32 -12.50
CA GLN A 217 -11.21 5.51 -11.42
C GLN A 217 -10.69 6.58 -10.45
N ASP A 218 -11.30 7.78 -10.45
CA ASP A 218 -10.93 8.88 -9.56
C ASP A 218 -12.14 9.59 -8.93
N GLU A 219 -13.16 8.81 -8.54
CA GLU A 219 -14.27 9.36 -7.74
C GLU A 219 -13.75 9.63 -6.32
N TYR A 220 -13.30 10.87 -6.08
CA TYR A 220 -12.61 11.26 -4.85
C TYR A 220 -13.54 11.88 -3.79
N TRP A 221 -14.73 12.35 -4.16
CA TRP A 221 -15.66 13.04 -3.26
C TRP A 221 -16.81 12.13 -2.80
N HIS A 222 -16.66 11.50 -1.64
CA HIS A 222 -17.66 10.55 -1.13
C HIS A 222 -18.11 10.88 0.28
N PHE A 223 -19.41 10.84 0.56
CA PHE A 223 -19.87 10.93 1.94
C PHE A 223 -19.54 9.65 2.72
N SER A 224 -19.60 8.47 2.08
CA SER A 224 -19.42 7.16 2.72
C SER A 224 -18.14 6.46 2.30
N ARG A 225 -17.38 5.96 3.28
CA ARG A 225 -16.21 5.09 3.06
C ARG A 225 -16.60 3.76 2.42
N ARG A 226 -17.82 3.28 2.70
CA ARG A 226 -18.39 2.06 2.11
C ARG A 226 -18.75 2.27 0.64
N GLU A 227 -19.26 3.45 0.27
CA GLU A 227 -19.56 3.77 -1.13
C GLU A 227 -18.27 3.86 -1.93
N LYS A 228 -17.26 4.58 -1.44
CA LYS A 228 -15.93 4.59 -2.07
C LYS A 228 -15.38 3.18 -2.27
N TRP A 229 -15.43 2.34 -1.23
CA TRP A 229 -15.00 0.94 -1.37
C TRP A 229 -15.77 0.19 -2.45
N ARG A 230 -17.10 0.33 -2.54
CA ARG A 230 -17.90 -0.34 -3.58
C ARG A 230 -17.48 0.06 -4.99
N VAL A 231 -17.19 1.34 -5.20
CA VAL A 231 -16.70 1.81 -6.51
C VAL A 231 -15.34 1.18 -6.82
N VAL A 232 -14.40 1.22 -5.87
CA VAL A 232 -13.08 0.59 -6.02
C VAL A 232 -13.21 -0.91 -6.29
N GLU A 233 -14.01 -1.63 -5.51
CA GLU A 233 -14.22 -3.08 -5.64
C GLU A 233 -14.80 -3.45 -7.00
N GLN A 234 -15.79 -2.69 -7.49
CA GLN A 234 -16.36 -2.94 -8.82
C GLN A 234 -15.35 -2.73 -9.94
N GLU A 235 -14.52 -1.69 -9.86
CA GLU A 235 -13.50 -1.41 -10.86
C GLU A 235 -12.35 -2.43 -10.82
N LEU A 236 -11.97 -2.91 -9.63
CA LEU A 236 -11.02 -4.02 -9.49
C LEU A 236 -11.54 -5.31 -10.14
N LEU A 237 -12.83 -5.62 -9.97
CA LEU A 237 -13.45 -6.80 -10.59
C LEU A 237 -13.54 -6.71 -12.12
N ARG A 238 -13.57 -5.50 -12.67
CA ARG A 238 -13.59 -5.23 -14.14
C ARG A 238 -12.19 -5.02 -14.72
N SER A 239 -11.16 -5.00 -13.88
CA SER A 239 -9.80 -4.67 -14.33
C SER A 239 -9.20 -5.81 -15.12
N GLU A 240 -8.81 -5.52 -16.35
CA GLU A 240 -8.11 -6.45 -17.24
C GLU A 240 -6.79 -5.85 -17.71
N ALA A 241 -5.77 -6.71 -17.79
CA ALA A 241 -4.46 -6.31 -18.27
C ALA A 241 -4.55 -6.04 -19.78
N SER A 242 -4.04 -4.88 -20.21
CA SER A 242 -4.06 -4.48 -21.62
C SER A 242 -2.67 -3.96 -22.03
N PRO A 243 -2.11 -4.42 -23.17
CA PRO A 243 -0.86 -3.89 -23.68
C PRO A 243 -0.94 -2.41 -24.08
N GLY A 244 -2.14 -1.94 -24.46
CA GLY A 244 -2.37 -0.61 -25.01
C GLY A 244 -2.97 0.38 -24.01
N SER A 245 -3.34 -0.06 -22.80
CA SER A 245 -3.93 0.84 -21.81
C SER A 245 -3.39 0.66 -20.41
N LEU A 246 -3.21 1.78 -19.70
CA LEU A 246 -2.84 1.84 -18.30
C LEU A 246 -4.09 2.02 -17.44
N THR A 247 -4.37 1.05 -16.57
CA THR A 247 -5.49 1.13 -15.62
C THR A 247 -5.02 1.70 -14.29
N VAL A 248 -5.68 2.74 -13.79
CA VAL A 248 -5.35 3.41 -12.52
C VAL A 248 -6.58 3.56 -11.65
N HIS A 249 -6.51 3.05 -10.42
CA HIS A 249 -7.56 3.14 -9.41
C HIS A 249 -7.10 3.98 -8.22
N PHE A 250 -7.78 5.09 -7.96
CA PHE A 250 -7.54 5.88 -6.75
C PHE A 250 -8.36 5.30 -5.60
N THR A 251 -7.72 4.78 -4.56
CA THR A 251 -8.42 4.41 -3.32
C THR A 251 -8.61 5.59 -2.38
N SER A 252 -7.89 6.69 -2.64
CA SER A 252 -8.00 7.97 -1.96
C SER A 252 -9.39 8.58 -2.11
N ALA A 253 -9.86 9.24 -1.05
CA ALA A 253 -11.10 10.00 -1.07
C ALA A 253 -11.16 11.00 0.08
N THR A 254 -12.05 11.98 -0.03
CA THR A 254 -12.26 13.01 0.98
C THR A 254 -13.71 13.48 0.98
N HIS A 255 -14.12 14.10 2.10
CA HIS A 255 -15.38 14.84 2.20
C HIS A 255 -15.24 15.91 3.28
N LEU A 256 -14.38 16.89 3.01
CA LEU A 256 -14.10 17.97 3.94
C LEU A 256 -15.35 18.84 4.19
N PRO A 257 -15.49 19.41 5.40
CA PRO A 257 -14.60 19.25 6.56
C PRO A 257 -14.88 17.97 7.38
N ARG A 258 -15.88 17.17 7.01
CA ARG A 258 -16.39 16.05 7.82
C ARG A 258 -15.49 14.81 7.83
N LYS A 259 -14.79 14.53 6.74
CA LYS A 259 -13.90 13.37 6.59
C LYS A 259 -12.64 13.75 5.85
N VAL A 260 -11.52 13.39 6.45
CA VAL A 260 -10.17 13.62 5.94
C VAL A 260 -9.61 12.38 5.23
N PRO A 261 -8.58 12.52 4.38
CA PRO A 261 -7.95 11.42 3.67
C PRO A 261 -7.60 10.20 4.55
N LEU A 262 -6.99 10.45 5.72
CA LEU A 262 -6.61 9.40 6.67
C LEU A 262 -7.81 8.52 7.09
N GLY A 263 -8.96 9.15 7.33
CA GLY A 263 -10.18 8.44 7.73
C GLY A 263 -10.72 7.52 6.64
N PHE A 264 -10.55 7.88 5.36
CA PHE A 264 -10.86 7.02 4.22
C PHE A 264 -9.85 5.89 4.07
N ALA A 265 -8.55 6.20 4.08
CA ALA A 265 -7.47 5.23 3.97
C ALA A 265 -7.62 4.10 5.00
N GLY A 266 -7.88 4.44 6.27
CA GLY A 266 -8.08 3.47 7.36
C GLY A 266 -9.19 2.45 7.10
N PHE A 267 -10.19 2.78 6.28
CA PHE A 267 -11.24 1.83 5.90
C PHE A 267 -10.98 1.16 4.55
N VAL A 268 -10.68 1.96 3.52
CA VAL A 268 -10.59 1.50 2.13
C VAL A 268 -9.35 0.62 1.94
N ASN A 269 -8.20 0.99 2.51
CA ASN A 269 -6.98 0.18 2.42
C ASN A 269 -7.15 -1.17 3.15
N CYS A 270 -7.84 -1.19 4.30
CA CYS A 270 -8.16 -2.43 5.01
C CYS A 270 -9.04 -3.36 4.17
N ARG A 271 -10.03 -2.81 3.47
CA ARG A 271 -10.89 -3.58 2.57
C ARG A 271 -10.14 -4.07 1.34
N LEU A 272 -9.28 -3.24 0.76
CA LEU A 272 -8.41 -3.63 -0.33
C LEU A 272 -7.48 -4.77 0.08
N ALA A 273 -6.83 -4.68 1.24
CA ALA A 273 -5.97 -5.74 1.75
C ALA A 273 -6.74 -7.05 1.92
N ALA A 274 -7.95 -7.00 2.50
CA ALA A 274 -8.81 -8.17 2.65
C ALA A 274 -9.20 -8.78 1.29
N HIS A 275 -9.55 -7.95 0.30
CA HIS A 275 -9.88 -8.38 -1.06
C HIS A 275 -8.69 -9.07 -1.74
N LEU A 276 -7.49 -8.46 -1.67
CA LEU A 276 -6.27 -9.03 -2.26
C LEU A 276 -5.83 -10.34 -1.59
N ARG A 277 -6.09 -10.50 -0.29
CA ARG A 277 -5.83 -11.76 0.44
C ARG A 277 -6.85 -12.85 0.10
N ALA A 278 -8.10 -12.49 -0.14
CA ALA A 278 -9.17 -13.43 -0.49
C ALA A 278 -9.01 -14.04 -1.90
N SER A 279 -8.30 -13.35 -2.80
CA SER A 279 -7.99 -13.82 -4.15
C SER A 279 -6.54 -14.32 -4.24
N PRO A 280 -6.24 -15.61 -3.97
CA PRO A 280 -4.86 -16.11 -3.94
C PRO A 280 -4.21 -16.25 -5.31
N ARG A 281 -4.99 -16.18 -6.41
CA ARG A 281 -4.43 -16.20 -7.76
C ARG A 281 -3.86 -14.82 -8.14
N PRO A 282 -2.77 -14.77 -8.92
CA PRO A 282 -2.28 -13.53 -9.49
C PRO A 282 -3.32 -13.00 -10.48
N GLN A 283 -4.10 -12.03 -10.02
CA GLN A 283 -5.05 -11.27 -10.84
C GLN A 283 -4.48 -9.88 -11.03
N PHE A 284 -4.56 -9.36 -12.26
CA PHE A 284 -4.20 -8.00 -12.57
C PHE A 284 -5.12 -7.02 -11.85
N VAL A 285 -4.54 -5.98 -11.23
CA VAL A 285 -5.29 -4.91 -10.56
C VAL A 285 -4.90 -3.52 -11.05
N GLY A 286 -3.98 -3.42 -12.01
CA GLY A 286 -3.44 -2.15 -12.48
C GLY A 286 -2.68 -1.35 -11.41
N VAL A 287 -2.62 -0.04 -11.59
CA VAL A 287 -2.03 0.88 -10.62
C VAL A 287 -3.04 1.19 -9.53
N ILE A 288 -2.67 0.99 -8.27
CA ILE A 288 -3.51 1.35 -7.12
C ILE A 288 -2.92 2.57 -6.42
N ALA A 289 -3.48 3.76 -6.67
CA ALA A 289 -3.03 5.01 -6.07
C ALA A 289 -3.70 5.24 -4.70
N MET A 290 -2.91 5.13 -3.63
CA MET A 290 -3.40 5.09 -2.24
C MET A 290 -3.02 6.32 -1.43
N ASP A 291 -3.84 6.65 -0.42
CA ASP A 291 -3.45 7.47 0.72
C ASP A 291 -2.90 6.57 1.84
N PHE A 292 -1.79 6.96 2.46
CA PHE A 292 -1.17 6.28 3.62
C PHE A 292 -1.05 4.74 3.47
N PRO A 293 -0.49 4.20 2.37
CA PRO A 293 -0.34 2.76 2.24
C PRO A 293 0.59 2.20 3.32
N SER A 294 0.39 0.94 3.68
CA SER A 294 1.33 0.15 4.47
C SER A 294 2.29 -0.64 3.57
N ALA A 295 3.43 -1.06 4.13
CA ALA A 295 4.40 -1.88 3.41
C ALA A 295 3.77 -3.21 2.95
N SER A 296 2.98 -3.81 3.83
CA SER A 296 2.30 -5.10 3.62
C SER A 296 1.23 -5.01 2.53
N LEU A 297 0.49 -3.89 2.45
CA LEU A 297 -0.44 -3.65 1.36
C LEU A 297 0.28 -3.46 0.02
N CYS A 298 1.39 -2.71 -0.01
CA CYS A 298 2.21 -2.60 -1.21
C CYS A 298 2.71 -3.97 -1.69
N GLU A 299 3.15 -4.84 -0.77
CA GLU A 299 3.57 -6.20 -1.11
C GLU A 299 2.43 -7.03 -1.72
N LEU A 300 1.21 -6.96 -1.17
CA LEU A 300 0.05 -7.68 -1.71
C LEU A 300 -0.26 -7.29 -3.17
N ILE A 301 -0.04 -6.02 -3.52
CA ILE A 301 -0.20 -5.50 -4.89
C ILE A 301 0.96 -5.99 -5.77
N VAL A 302 2.20 -5.90 -5.31
CA VAL A 302 3.38 -6.38 -6.05
C VAL A 302 3.28 -7.87 -6.38
N ARG A 303 2.78 -8.70 -5.44
CA ARG A 303 2.56 -10.14 -5.63
C ARG A 303 1.61 -10.47 -6.78
N ARG A 304 0.78 -9.53 -7.25
CA ARG A 304 -0.10 -9.73 -8.41
C ARG A 304 0.65 -9.94 -9.72
N ASN A 305 1.91 -9.50 -9.79
CA ASN A 305 2.77 -9.69 -10.96
C ASN A 305 3.49 -11.05 -10.98
N GLN A 306 3.33 -11.86 -9.94
CA GLN A 306 3.93 -13.19 -9.91
C GLN A 306 3.12 -14.11 -10.84
N LEU A 307 3.66 -14.38 -12.03
CA LEU A 307 3.17 -15.50 -12.85
C LEU A 307 3.19 -16.77 -12.00
N ALA A 308 2.08 -17.50 -11.97
CA ALA A 308 1.84 -18.59 -11.04
C ALA A 308 2.97 -19.65 -11.05
N LEU A 309 3.44 -19.97 -9.85
CA LEU A 309 4.23 -21.15 -9.43
C LEU A 309 5.59 -21.36 -10.13
N ASP A 310 6.58 -20.58 -9.70
CA ASP A 310 7.91 -21.16 -9.49
C ASP A 310 8.05 -21.47 -7.98
N PRO A 311 7.96 -22.75 -7.55
CA PRO A 311 8.12 -23.14 -6.15
C PRO A 311 9.53 -22.85 -5.61
N CYS A 312 10.50 -22.51 -6.46
CA CYS A 312 11.87 -22.17 -6.12
C CYS A 312 12.15 -20.66 -6.15
N ARG A 313 11.19 -19.81 -6.52
CA ARG A 313 11.42 -18.35 -6.59
C ARG A 313 11.41 -17.74 -5.20
N THR A 314 12.54 -17.16 -4.84
CA THR A 314 12.85 -16.55 -3.55
C THR A 314 11.74 -15.59 -3.09
N VAL A 315 11.03 -16.00 -2.04
CA VAL A 315 9.96 -15.19 -1.45
C VAL A 315 10.58 -14.14 -0.53
N HIS A 316 10.86 -12.95 -1.08
CA HIS A 316 11.48 -11.82 -0.37
C HIS A 316 10.64 -11.25 0.80
N GLY A 317 9.44 -11.79 1.07
CA GLY A 317 8.56 -11.41 2.18
C GLY A 317 8.73 -12.19 3.49
N LEU A 318 9.66 -13.15 3.58
CA LEU A 318 9.96 -13.87 4.84
C LEU A 318 10.95 -13.12 5.75
N ALA A 319 11.29 -11.87 5.44
CA ALA A 319 12.29 -11.11 6.18
C ALA A 319 11.90 -10.68 7.60
N ALA A 320 10.61 -10.79 7.97
CA ALA A 320 10.12 -10.51 9.32
C ALA A 320 10.29 -11.69 10.29
N ILE A 321 10.69 -12.86 9.79
CA ILE A 321 11.21 -13.95 10.62
C ILE A 321 12.73 -13.79 10.53
N GLY A 322 13.43 -13.71 11.68
CA GLY A 322 14.87 -13.44 11.75
C GLY A 322 15.71 -14.30 10.81
N ALA A 323 16.98 -13.93 10.57
CA ALA A 323 17.89 -14.65 9.67
C ALA A 323 17.85 -16.19 9.89
N ASP A 324 17.76 -16.60 11.16
CA ASP A 324 17.65 -18.01 11.56
C ASP A 324 16.39 -18.71 11.02
N GLY A 325 15.22 -18.08 11.06
CA GLY A 325 13.97 -18.71 10.64
C GLY A 325 13.80 -18.85 9.12
N ARG A 326 14.54 -18.08 8.33
CA ARG A 326 14.56 -18.17 6.87
C ARG A 326 15.39 -19.36 6.40
N ASP A 327 16.59 -19.50 6.96
CA ASP A 327 17.46 -20.62 6.69
C ASP A 327 16.83 -21.92 7.20
N GLU A 328 16.14 -21.87 8.35
CA GLU A 328 15.32 -22.99 8.86
C GLU A 328 14.20 -23.40 7.91
N LEU A 329 13.45 -22.47 7.30
CA LEU A 329 12.34 -22.82 6.40
C LEU A 329 12.84 -23.45 5.10
N VAL A 330 13.90 -22.89 4.51
CA VAL A 330 14.54 -23.47 3.31
C VAL A 330 15.13 -24.83 3.64
N THR A 331 15.80 -24.96 4.77
CA THR A 331 16.31 -26.24 5.27
C THR A 331 15.18 -27.25 5.45
N LEU A 332 14.04 -26.86 6.04
CA LEU A 332 12.87 -27.71 6.22
C LEU A 332 12.25 -28.17 4.90
N GLN A 333 12.19 -27.29 3.89
CA GLN A 333 11.70 -27.65 2.57
C GLN A 333 12.64 -28.64 1.87
N CYS A 334 13.95 -28.38 1.93
CA CYS A 334 14.97 -29.29 1.41
C CYS A 334 14.91 -30.65 2.12
N GLU A 335 14.82 -30.65 3.45
CA GLU A 335 14.69 -31.88 4.24
C GLU A 335 13.40 -32.64 3.92
N LEU A 336 12.28 -31.94 3.71
CA LEU A 336 11.01 -32.57 3.34
C LEU A 336 11.10 -33.22 1.96
N MET A 337 11.69 -32.55 0.97
CA MET A 337 11.88 -33.13 -0.37
C MET A 337 12.80 -34.35 -0.32
N VAL A 338 13.90 -34.28 0.44
CA VAL A 338 14.83 -35.41 0.61
C VAL A 338 14.15 -36.56 1.34
N ALA A 339 13.38 -36.29 2.39
CA ALA A 339 12.64 -37.31 3.13
C ALA A 339 11.55 -37.97 2.26
N ALA A 340 10.85 -37.19 1.43
CA ALA A 340 9.86 -37.70 0.49
C ALA A 340 10.50 -38.61 -0.57
N GLY A 341 11.59 -38.17 -1.21
CA GLY A 341 12.30 -38.99 -2.19
C GLY A 341 12.87 -40.28 -1.60
N ARG A 342 13.33 -40.25 -0.33
CA ARG A 342 13.76 -41.46 0.38
C ARG A 342 12.59 -42.39 0.72
N ALA A 343 11.44 -41.85 1.10
CA ALA A 343 10.24 -42.65 1.35
C ALA A 343 9.73 -43.34 0.07
N ASP A 344 9.75 -42.64 -1.07
CA ASP A 344 9.38 -43.21 -2.37
C ASP A 344 10.36 -44.31 -2.80
N ALA A 345 11.67 -44.09 -2.64
CA ALA A 345 12.69 -45.11 -2.91
C ALA A 345 12.55 -46.33 -1.98
N ALA A 346 12.27 -46.11 -0.69
CA ALA A 346 12.06 -47.18 0.29
C ALA A 346 10.82 -48.04 -0.01
N ALA A 347 9.74 -47.41 -0.50
CA ALA A 347 8.52 -48.10 -0.94
C ALA A 347 8.77 -49.02 -2.16
N LEU A 348 9.67 -48.62 -3.06
CA LEU A 348 10.05 -49.42 -4.23
C LEU A 348 10.95 -50.62 -3.89
N VAL A 349 11.69 -50.56 -2.78
CA VAL A 349 12.70 -51.57 -2.40
C VAL A 349 12.26 -52.43 -1.20
N HIS A 350 11.02 -52.27 -0.71
CA HIS A 350 10.46 -53.01 0.44
C HIS A 350 11.33 -52.93 1.72
N CYS A 351 11.94 -51.78 2.00
CA CYS A 351 12.78 -51.56 3.19
C CYS A 351 12.22 -50.39 4.03
N ASP A 352 12.09 -50.55 5.35
CA ASP A 352 11.81 -49.52 6.38
C ASP A 352 10.99 -48.28 5.96
N ALA A 353 9.84 -48.51 5.33
CA ALA A 353 8.96 -47.45 4.86
C ALA A 353 8.32 -46.63 6.00
N GLU A 354 8.15 -47.22 7.20
CA GLU A 354 7.46 -46.59 8.33
C GLU A 354 8.24 -45.39 8.92
N GLU A 355 9.55 -45.52 9.12
CA GLU A 355 10.39 -44.45 9.69
C GLU A 355 10.45 -43.25 8.73
N HIS A 356 10.62 -43.51 7.44
CA HIS A 356 10.67 -42.50 6.39
C HIS A 356 9.32 -41.77 6.25
N GLN A 357 8.20 -42.50 6.26
CA GLN A 357 6.86 -41.92 6.30
C GLN A 357 6.60 -41.12 7.58
N GLY A 358 7.17 -41.54 8.72
CA GLY A 358 7.12 -40.79 9.98
C GLY A 358 7.80 -39.42 9.87
N ARG A 359 9.01 -39.39 9.31
CA ARG A 359 9.80 -38.16 9.12
C ARG A 359 9.15 -37.20 8.11
N VAL A 360 8.62 -37.70 7.00
CA VAL A 360 7.84 -36.90 6.03
C VAL A 360 6.62 -36.26 6.71
N ARG A 361 5.86 -37.03 7.49
CA ARG A 361 4.68 -36.50 8.22
C ARG A 361 5.07 -35.43 9.24
N GLN A 362 6.20 -35.59 9.95
CA GLN A 362 6.68 -34.61 10.91
C GLN A 362 7.10 -33.30 10.24
N LEU A 363 7.89 -33.36 9.18
CA LEU A 363 8.34 -32.17 8.44
C LEU A 363 7.17 -31.45 7.76
N ALA A 364 6.23 -32.19 7.18
CA ALA A 364 5.01 -31.61 6.60
C ALA A 364 4.19 -30.84 7.64
N ARG A 365 4.04 -31.36 8.87
CA ARG A 365 3.37 -30.64 9.97
C ARG A 365 4.06 -29.33 10.35
N HIS A 366 5.39 -29.30 10.37
CA HIS A 366 6.16 -28.08 10.66
C HIS A 366 5.99 -27.05 9.54
N LEU A 367 6.09 -27.47 8.28
CA LEU A 367 5.86 -26.61 7.13
C LEU A 367 4.44 -26.00 7.15
N VAL A 368 3.42 -26.81 7.45
CA VAL A 368 2.03 -26.33 7.58
C VAL A 368 1.90 -25.33 8.73
N ARG A 369 2.50 -25.58 9.90
CA ARG A 369 2.47 -24.64 11.03
C ARG A 369 3.14 -23.31 10.69
N LEU A 370 4.29 -23.34 10.02
CA LEU A 370 4.99 -22.13 9.57
C LEU A 370 4.19 -21.38 8.49
N ALA A 371 3.57 -22.10 7.55
CA ALA A 371 2.69 -21.51 6.54
C ALA A 371 1.45 -20.86 7.18
N VAL A 372 0.81 -21.53 8.14
CA VAL A 372 -0.33 -20.98 8.89
C VAL A 372 0.09 -19.78 9.73
N GLY A 373 1.21 -19.88 10.47
CA GLY A 373 1.74 -18.78 11.27
C GLY A 373 2.05 -17.54 10.41
N ARG A 374 2.63 -17.76 9.23
CA ARG A 374 2.85 -16.70 8.24
C ARG A 374 1.53 -16.09 7.75
N VAL A 375 0.54 -16.90 7.38
CA VAL A 375 -0.77 -16.40 6.92
C VAL A 375 -1.47 -15.60 8.02
N VAL A 376 -1.41 -16.05 9.27
CA VAL A 376 -1.97 -15.33 10.42
C VAL A 376 -1.26 -13.99 10.62
N ALA A 377 0.08 -13.96 10.57
CA ALA A 377 0.85 -12.72 10.63
C ALA A 377 0.48 -11.78 9.48
N GLU A 378 0.46 -12.27 8.24
CA GLU A 378 0.07 -11.50 7.05
C GLU A 378 -1.36 -10.95 7.15
N LEU A 379 -2.29 -11.63 7.81
CA LEU A 379 -3.66 -11.16 8.05
C LEU A 379 -3.75 -10.04 9.11
N CYS A 380 -2.84 -10.07 10.10
CA CYS A 380 -2.76 -9.08 11.16
C CYS A 380 -2.00 -7.80 10.77
N GLU A 381 -1.26 -7.83 9.65
CA GLU A 381 -0.52 -6.68 9.16
C GLU A 381 -1.43 -5.46 8.87
N PRO A 382 -1.06 -4.26 9.39
CA PRO A 382 -1.84 -3.05 9.18
C PRO A 382 -1.87 -2.70 7.69
N ALA A 383 -3.01 -2.22 7.20
CA ALA A 383 -3.15 -1.79 5.80
C ALA A 383 -2.76 -0.31 5.59
N VAL A 384 -2.61 0.43 6.68
CA VAL A 384 -2.24 1.85 6.71
C VAL A 384 -1.02 2.02 7.60
N ASP A 385 -0.04 2.79 7.13
CA ASP A 385 1.07 3.25 7.97
C ASP A 385 0.91 4.76 8.22
N GLU A 386 0.40 5.10 9.39
CA GLU A 386 0.13 6.50 9.74
C GLU A 386 1.42 7.25 10.11
N GLY A 387 2.53 6.55 10.40
CA GLY A 387 3.61 7.10 11.20
C GLY A 387 3.10 7.63 12.55
N LEU A 388 3.99 7.87 13.51
CA LEU A 388 3.64 8.61 14.73
C LEU A 388 3.19 10.03 14.35
N LEU A 389 1.90 10.26 14.10
CA LEU A 389 1.30 11.58 14.08
C LEU A 389 1.38 12.13 15.50
N PRO A 390 2.28 13.07 15.85
CA PRO A 390 2.28 13.63 17.18
C PRO A 390 1.04 14.50 17.30
N GLY A 391 0.06 14.06 18.09
CA GLY A 391 -0.97 14.94 18.66
C GLY A 391 -2.24 15.21 17.85
N LEU A 392 -2.61 14.38 16.85
CA LEU A 392 -3.91 14.50 16.18
C LEU A 392 -4.99 13.64 16.86
N VAL A 393 -5.29 13.96 18.12
CA VAL A 393 -6.56 13.51 18.74
C VAL A 393 -7.66 14.42 18.19
N VAL A 394 -8.40 13.93 17.20
CA VAL A 394 -9.70 14.52 16.87
C VAL A 394 -10.68 14.03 17.95
N PRO A 395 -11.36 14.92 18.70
CA PRO A 395 -12.33 14.48 19.69
C PRO A 395 -13.44 13.70 19.00
N ALA A 396 -13.68 12.47 19.44
CA ALA A 396 -14.87 11.73 19.05
C ALA A 396 -16.09 12.54 19.49
N ALA A 397 -16.91 12.99 18.54
CA ALA A 397 -18.20 13.58 18.85
C ALA A 397 -19.02 12.54 19.63
N ALA A 398 -19.40 12.89 20.86
CA ALA A 398 -20.15 12.05 21.78
C ALA A 398 -21.41 11.49 21.10
N ALA A 399 -21.47 10.17 20.96
CA ALA A 399 -22.69 9.48 20.61
C ALA A 399 -23.66 9.58 21.80
N ALA A 400 -24.64 10.47 21.69
CA ALA A 400 -25.77 10.47 22.61
C ALA A 400 -26.56 9.16 22.43
N ALA A 401 -26.69 8.41 23.53
CA ALA A 401 -27.47 7.17 23.57
C ALA A 401 -28.96 7.44 23.27
N PRO A 402 -29.67 6.55 22.55
CA PRO A 402 -31.09 6.70 22.32
C PRO A 402 -31.86 6.31 23.60
N GLY A 403 -32.50 7.30 24.22
CA GLY A 403 -33.50 7.10 25.26
C GLY A 403 -34.79 6.50 24.70
N ALA A 404 -35.41 5.66 25.51
CA ALA A 404 -36.62 4.91 25.21
C ALA A 404 -37.80 5.80 24.79
N ALA A 405 -38.49 5.40 23.72
CA ALA A 405 -39.84 5.87 23.42
C ALA A 405 -40.70 4.70 22.92
N THR A 406 -41.91 4.69 23.46
CA THR A 406 -42.89 3.63 23.53
C THR A 406 -43.62 3.35 22.21
N THR A 407 -44.12 2.13 22.13
CA THR A 407 -44.92 1.55 21.05
C THR A 407 -46.27 2.25 20.84
N SER A 408 -46.62 2.55 19.60
CA SER A 408 -48.02 2.44 19.13
C SER A 408 -48.07 2.05 17.64
N ARG A 409 -49.11 1.31 17.28
CA ARG A 409 -49.26 0.43 16.10
C ARG A 409 -50.07 1.11 14.98
N ALA A 410 -49.54 1.04 13.75
CA ALA A 410 -50.21 0.79 12.43
C ALA A 410 -51.23 1.82 11.87
N PRO A 411 -51.63 1.78 10.55
CA PRO A 411 -51.21 0.88 9.46
C PRO A 411 -50.83 1.52 8.09
N CYS A 412 -50.34 0.63 7.23
CA CYS A 412 -50.06 0.67 5.78
C CYS A 412 -50.81 1.69 4.88
N GLY A 413 -50.07 2.25 3.92
CA GLY A 413 -50.58 3.00 2.76
C GLY A 413 -49.51 3.13 1.68
N ALA A 414 -49.93 3.06 0.42
CA ALA A 414 -49.13 2.63 -0.73
C ALA A 414 -48.16 3.67 -1.33
N GLN A 415 -47.29 3.13 -2.18
CA GLN A 415 -46.48 3.77 -3.22
C GLN A 415 -46.97 5.14 -3.71
N GLN A 416 -46.05 6.10 -3.82
CA GLN A 416 -45.93 6.99 -4.99
C GLN A 416 -44.62 7.78 -4.95
N ARG A 417 -43.87 7.74 -6.05
CA ARG A 417 -42.81 8.70 -6.37
C ARG A 417 -43.40 10.12 -6.41
N PRO A 418 -42.61 11.16 -6.11
CA PRO A 418 -42.73 12.34 -6.95
C PRO A 418 -41.41 12.94 -7.41
N ALA A 419 -41.49 13.43 -8.64
CA ALA A 419 -40.53 14.23 -9.34
C ALA A 419 -40.38 15.65 -8.76
N ALA A 420 -39.25 16.24 -9.10
CA ALA A 420 -38.91 17.64 -9.22
C ALA A 420 -39.94 18.70 -8.75
N ARG A 421 -39.53 19.51 -7.76
CA ARG A 421 -39.95 20.91 -7.66
C ARG A 421 -38.75 21.80 -7.38
N ARG A 422 -38.51 22.73 -8.31
CA ARG A 422 -37.70 23.94 -8.13
C ARG A 422 -38.46 24.89 -7.18
N GLY A 423 -37.75 25.48 -6.22
CA GLY A 423 -38.27 26.51 -5.34
C GLY A 423 -37.13 27.12 -4.52
N LEU A 424 -36.90 28.41 -4.74
CA LEU A 424 -35.76 29.25 -4.36
C LEU A 424 -35.98 29.87 -2.98
N VAL A 425 -35.06 29.75 -2.00
CA VAL A 425 -34.73 30.81 -1.01
C VAL A 425 -33.28 30.66 -0.52
N GLN A 426 -32.53 31.73 -0.81
CA GLN A 426 -31.33 32.36 -0.24
C GLN A 426 -30.67 31.78 1.03
N ARG A 427 -29.36 31.47 0.93
CA ARG A 427 -28.19 32.27 1.39
C ARG A 427 -27.90 32.14 2.88
N LEU A 428 -26.85 31.37 3.19
CA LEU A 428 -25.65 31.80 3.91
C LEU A 428 -24.68 30.60 3.95
N GLY A 429 -23.47 30.77 3.40
CA GLY A 429 -22.36 29.80 3.55
C GLY A 429 -21.94 29.07 2.27
N SER A 430 -21.34 29.76 1.31
CA SER A 430 -20.51 29.15 0.24
C SER A 430 -19.77 30.24 -0.52
N SER A 431 -18.64 30.66 0.02
CA SER A 431 -17.69 31.53 -0.67
C SER A 431 -16.27 31.17 -0.28
N PHE A 432 -15.91 29.90 -0.37
CA PHE A 432 -14.54 29.42 -0.50
C PHE A 432 -14.63 28.04 -1.17
N PHE A 433 -13.88 27.85 -2.26
CA PHE A 433 -13.84 26.70 -3.18
C PHE A 433 -14.84 26.69 -4.35
N CYS A 434 -14.24 26.72 -5.54
CA CYS A 434 -14.78 26.42 -6.87
C CYS A 434 -15.65 27.48 -7.59
N ARG A 435 -14.99 28.37 -8.33
CA ARG A 435 -15.47 28.85 -9.64
C ARG A 435 -14.40 28.54 -10.69
N CYS A 436 -14.55 27.44 -11.40
CA CYS A 436 -13.99 27.22 -12.74
C CYS A 436 -14.76 26.08 -13.39
N ALA A 437 -15.94 26.41 -13.93
CA ALA A 437 -16.58 25.65 -14.98
C ALA A 437 -17.46 26.64 -15.77
N ARG A 438 -17.26 26.68 -17.09
CA ARG A 438 -17.89 27.53 -18.12
C ARG A 438 -17.19 28.87 -18.40
N ALA A 439 -16.18 28.80 -19.27
CA ALA A 439 -16.10 29.57 -20.51
C ALA A 439 -15.13 28.84 -21.44
#